data_AF-A0A428XJV0-F1
#
_entry.id   AF-A0A428XJV0-F1
#
_cell.length_a   1.000
_cell.length_b   1.000
_cell.length_c   1.000
_cell.angle_alpha   90.00
_cell.angle_beta   90.00
_cell.angle_gamma   90.00
#
_symmetry.space_group_name_H-M   'P 1'
#
loop_
_entity.id
_entity.type
_entity.pdbx_description
1 polymer ?
#
loop_
_entity_poly.entity_id
_entity_poly.type
_entity_poly.pdbx_seq_one_letter_code
_entity_poly.pdbx_strand_id
1 'polypeptide(L)'
;MNTPTAAAPGPRDGAALAQLIGDALTHAQGHADTEDAAEVQAITDAMVRLLIGAPLHSDGKLTIVSLATEAGLRRNRLTHKHTGLKALFYALVKARTIVPEALSDSARARAAKQQQDLARVRAERDDLRGQAQLLARIVHVLEIENHRLKVTNAALEEQLAVQSGVIDLTSRRPPSPEGRTDRP
;
A
#
# COMPACT_ATOMS: atom_id res chain seq x y z
N MET A 1 56.41 1.47 -57.47
CA MET A 1 56.25 2.19 -56.19
C MET A 1 55.33 1.37 -55.30
N ASN A 2 55.87 0.45 -54.50
CA ASN A 2 55.10 -0.27 -53.49
C ASN A 2 55.81 -0.05 -52.15
N THR A 3 55.19 0.73 -51.27
CA THR A 3 55.61 0.95 -49.88
C THR A 3 55.13 -0.20 -48.99
N PRO A 4 55.90 -0.58 -47.95
CA PRO A 4 55.53 -1.70 -47.09
C PRO A 4 54.54 -1.28 -45.99
N THR A 5 53.72 -2.25 -45.66
CA THR A 5 52.66 -2.27 -44.66
C THR A 5 53.20 -1.97 -43.26
N ALA A 6 52.56 -1.04 -42.55
CA ALA A 6 52.86 -0.77 -41.15
C ALA A 6 52.31 -1.93 -40.28
N ALA A 7 53.22 -2.57 -39.56
CA ALA A 7 52.94 -3.68 -38.66
C ALA A 7 52.09 -3.24 -37.47
N ALA A 8 51.14 -4.11 -37.10
CA ALA A 8 50.26 -3.95 -35.94
C ALA A 8 51.06 -3.84 -34.62
N PRO A 9 50.62 -2.98 -33.68
CA PRO A 9 51.23 -2.90 -32.35
C PRO A 9 50.90 -4.16 -31.53
N GLY A 10 51.95 -4.78 -30.98
CA GLY A 10 51.88 -6.02 -30.23
C GLY A 10 51.41 -5.85 -28.77
N PRO A 11 51.25 -6.97 -28.01
CA PRO A 11 50.53 -7.02 -26.73
C PRO A 11 51.29 -6.42 -25.53
N ARG A 12 52.39 -5.70 -25.76
CA ARG A 12 53.20 -5.10 -24.69
C ARG A 12 52.64 -3.79 -24.18
N ASP A 13 51.75 -3.17 -24.94
CA ASP A 13 51.20 -1.86 -24.60
C ASP A 13 50.13 -1.95 -23.52
N GLY A 14 49.34 -3.03 -23.49
CA GLY A 14 48.28 -3.22 -22.50
C GLY A 14 48.80 -3.46 -21.07
N ALA A 15 49.88 -4.24 -20.94
CA ALA A 15 50.53 -4.47 -19.65
C ALA A 15 51.21 -3.20 -19.14
N ALA A 16 51.91 -2.48 -20.02
CA ALA A 16 52.52 -1.19 -19.69
C ALA A 16 51.47 -0.13 -19.32
N LEU A 17 50.32 -0.06 -20.02
CA LEU A 17 49.20 0.82 -19.67
C LEU A 17 48.55 0.42 -18.35
N ALA A 18 48.37 -0.87 -18.09
CA ALA A 18 47.83 -1.36 -16.82
C ALA A 18 48.78 -1.05 -15.65
N GLN A 19 50.08 -1.15 -15.86
CA GLN A 19 51.11 -0.78 -14.88
C GLN A 19 51.17 0.73 -14.69
N LEU A 20 51.08 1.52 -15.75
CA LEU A 20 51.09 2.99 -15.67
C LEU A 20 49.80 3.54 -15.05
N ILE A 21 48.65 2.88 -15.28
CA ILE A 21 47.38 3.18 -14.60
C ILE A 21 47.45 2.71 -13.15
N GLY A 22 48.04 1.55 -12.85
CA GLY A 22 48.26 1.06 -11.49
C GLY A 22 49.20 1.95 -10.68
N ASP A 23 50.27 2.44 -11.31
CA ASP A 23 51.25 3.35 -10.75
C ASP A 23 50.65 4.77 -10.61
N ALA A 24 49.82 5.22 -11.57
CA ALA A 24 49.07 6.46 -11.44
C ALA A 24 47.97 6.38 -10.37
N LEU A 25 47.29 5.24 -10.22
CA LEU A 25 46.32 5.02 -9.16
C LEU A 25 47.03 4.95 -7.80
N THR A 26 48.14 4.23 -7.69
CA THR A 26 48.90 4.11 -6.43
C THR A 26 49.63 5.40 -6.06
N HIS A 27 50.10 6.19 -7.03
CA HIS A 27 50.62 7.55 -6.80
C HIS A 27 49.52 8.58 -6.53
N ALA A 28 48.29 8.40 -7.01
CA ALA A 28 47.13 9.21 -6.63
C ALA A 28 46.51 8.78 -5.28
N GLN A 29 46.63 7.49 -4.92
CA GLN A 29 46.16 6.89 -3.66
C GLN A 29 47.18 7.00 -2.52
N GLY A 30 48.39 7.52 -2.80
CA GLY A 30 49.35 7.92 -1.79
C GLY A 30 48.96 9.24 -1.12
N HIS A 31 48.03 9.17 -0.16
CA HIS A 31 47.65 10.24 0.78
C HIS A 31 46.74 11.38 0.30
N ALA A 32 45.96 11.21 -0.77
CA ALA A 32 44.77 12.05 -1.02
C ALA A 32 43.56 11.50 -0.22
N ASP A 33 43.62 11.73 1.09
CA ASP A 33 42.55 11.86 2.09
C ASP A 33 41.30 10.97 2.01
N THR A 34 41.38 9.76 2.57
CA THR A 34 40.19 8.96 2.95
C THR A 34 39.23 9.72 3.87
N GLU A 35 39.76 10.66 4.65
CA GLU A 35 38.97 11.56 5.50
C GLU A 35 38.11 12.50 4.66
N ASP A 36 38.61 13.00 3.52
CA ASP A 36 37.88 13.89 2.63
C ASP A 36 36.69 13.17 1.97
N ALA A 37 36.92 11.93 1.54
CA ALA A 37 35.85 11.08 0.99
C ALA A 37 34.75 10.81 2.04
N ALA A 38 35.14 10.51 3.28
CA ALA A 38 34.20 10.32 4.38
C ALA A 38 33.43 11.61 4.72
N GLU A 39 34.09 12.77 4.70
CA GLU A 39 33.44 14.07 4.92
C GLU A 39 32.44 14.40 3.80
N VAL A 40 32.81 14.18 2.53
CA VAL A 40 31.90 14.41 1.39
C VAL A 40 30.67 13.52 1.50
N GLN A 41 30.85 12.25 1.88
CA GLN A 41 29.74 11.32 2.08
C GLN A 41 28.84 11.77 3.23
N ALA A 42 29.41 12.14 4.38
CA ALA A 42 28.66 12.62 5.53
C ALA A 42 27.86 13.91 5.22
N ILE A 43 28.45 14.84 4.47
CA ILE A 43 27.77 16.07 4.03
C ILE A 43 26.64 15.73 3.06
N THR A 44 26.85 14.84 2.10
CA THR A 44 25.82 14.49 1.10
C THR A 44 24.63 13.78 1.74
N ASP A 45 24.88 12.85 2.66
CA ASP A 45 23.83 12.16 3.41
C ASP A 45 23.03 13.13 4.30
N ALA A 46 23.73 14.04 4.99
CA ALA A 46 23.12 15.11 5.76
C ALA A 46 22.27 16.07 4.88
N MET A 47 22.72 16.37 3.66
CA MET A 47 21.94 17.17 2.70
C MET A 47 20.64 16.47 2.33
N VAL A 48 20.69 15.17 2.03
CA VAL A 48 19.48 14.37 1.72
C VAL A 48 18.52 14.41 2.90
N ARG A 49 18.99 14.10 4.12
CA ARG A 49 18.16 14.12 5.34
C ARG A 49 17.48 15.46 5.59
N LEU A 50 18.21 16.56 5.45
CA LEU A 50 17.66 17.91 5.61
C LEU A 50 16.65 18.26 4.51
N LEU A 51 16.91 17.88 3.27
CA LEU A 51 16.02 18.18 2.14
C LEU A 51 14.71 17.39 2.20
N ILE A 52 14.74 16.13 2.66
CA ILE A 52 13.52 15.32 2.86
C ILE A 52 12.77 15.64 4.17
N GLY A 53 13.40 16.40 5.08
CA GLY A 53 12.78 16.81 6.35
C GLY A 53 12.89 15.79 7.48
N ALA A 54 13.90 14.90 7.45
CA ALA A 54 14.17 13.91 8.48
C ALA A 54 15.58 14.10 9.10
N PRO A 55 15.83 15.24 9.78
CA PRO A 55 17.11 15.49 10.46
C PRO A 55 17.29 14.57 11.67
N LEU A 56 18.51 14.13 11.93
CA LEU A 56 18.87 13.28 13.07
C LEU A 56 19.61 14.05 14.17
N HIS A 57 20.45 15.02 13.80
CA HIS A 57 21.34 15.71 14.74
C HIS A 57 21.13 17.23 14.75
N SER A 58 20.36 17.76 13.80
CA SER A 58 20.14 19.20 13.62
C SER A 58 18.70 19.63 13.90
N ASP A 59 18.49 20.94 13.98
CA ASP A 59 17.19 21.58 14.14
C ASP A 59 16.33 21.56 12.86
N GLY A 60 16.77 20.88 11.80
CA GLY A 60 16.03 20.73 10.55
C GLY A 60 15.99 21.98 9.67
N LYS A 61 16.63 23.08 10.06
CA LYS A 61 16.64 24.29 9.24
C LYS A 61 17.54 24.10 8.02
N LEU A 62 17.15 24.66 6.88
CA LEU A 62 17.93 24.61 5.63
C LEU A 62 19.07 25.63 5.63
N THR A 63 19.95 25.57 6.64
CA THR A 63 21.10 26.45 6.80
C THR A 63 22.40 25.66 6.81
N ILE A 64 23.52 26.33 6.51
CA ILE A 64 24.85 25.71 6.55
C ILE A 64 25.25 25.29 7.97
N VAL A 65 24.73 25.97 9.00
CA VAL A 65 24.98 25.60 10.39
C VAL A 65 24.30 24.26 10.68
N SER A 66 23.02 24.15 10.34
CA SER A 66 22.25 22.92 10.51
C SER A 66 22.83 21.78 9.68
N LEU A 67 23.30 22.03 8.45
CA LEU A 67 23.96 21.02 7.62
C LEU A 67 25.28 20.53 8.23
N ALA A 68 26.09 21.44 8.77
CA ALA A 68 27.33 21.06 9.46
C ALA A 68 27.05 20.20 10.69
N THR A 69 26.06 20.61 11.51
CA THR A 69 25.62 19.82 12.68
C THR A 69 25.07 18.45 12.27
N GLU A 70 24.27 18.39 11.20
CA GLU A 70 23.68 17.15 10.69
C GLU A 70 24.72 16.16 10.13
N ALA A 71 25.79 16.70 9.53
CA ALA A 71 26.93 15.94 9.03
C ALA A 71 27.95 15.60 10.14
N GLY A 72 27.78 16.11 11.37
CA GLY A 72 28.75 15.95 12.46
C GLY A 72 30.07 16.70 12.25
N LEU A 73 30.08 17.73 11.40
CA LEU A 73 31.28 18.48 11.01
C LEU A 73 31.25 19.92 11.53
N ARG A 74 32.44 20.54 11.63
CA ARG A 74 32.54 21.97 11.92
C ARG A 74 32.17 22.78 10.67
N ARG A 75 31.46 23.90 10.85
CA ARG A 75 31.08 24.84 9.78
C ARG A 75 32.25 25.23 8.85
N ASN A 76 33.46 25.35 9.40
CA ASN A 76 34.66 25.73 8.64
C ASN A 76 34.97 24.76 7.49
N ARG A 77 34.64 23.47 7.64
CA ARG A 77 34.81 22.49 6.56
C ARG A 77 33.95 22.85 5.35
N LEU A 78 32.71 23.28 5.54
CA LEU A 78 31.81 23.69 4.45
C LEU A 78 32.13 25.09 3.88
N THR A 79 32.85 25.95 4.61
CA THR A 79 33.19 27.30 4.13
C THR A 79 34.58 27.42 3.51
N HIS A 80 35.52 26.52 3.84
CA HIS A 80 36.90 26.59 3.35
C HIS A 80 37.32 25.40 2.49
N LYS A 81 36.82 24.18 2.77
CA LYS A 81 37.26 22.95 2.09
C LYS A 81 36.21 22.46 1.09
N HIS A 82 34.99 22.27 1.56
CA HIS A 82 33.85 21.74 0.79
C HIS A 82 32.91 22.84 0.29
N THR A 83 33.48 23.91 -0.28
CA THR A 83 32.72 25.08 -0.75
C THR A 83 31.76 24.74 -1.91
N GLY A 84 32.10 23.76 -2.74
CA GLY A 84 31.23 23.23 -3.79
C GLY A 84 29.94 22.60 -3.24
N LEU A 85 30.04 21.82 -2.15
CA LEU A 85 28.87 21.23 -1.49
C LEU A 85 27.99 22.28 -0.82
N LYS A 86 28.58 23.34 -0.26
CA LYS A 86 27.84 24.52 0.20
C LYS A 86 27.04 25.15 -0.94
N ALA A 87 27.67 25.36 -2.10
CA ALA A 87 27.02 25.95 -3.27
C ALA A 87 25.88 25.05 -3.79
N LEU A 88 26.12 23.74 -3.89
CA LEU A 88 25.11 22.74 -4.25
C LEU A 88 23.93 22.76 -3.28
N PHE A 89 24.20 22.78 -1.97
CA PHE A 89 23.15 22.85 -0.96
C PHE A 89 22.27 24.08 -1.14
N TYR A 90 22.85 25.26 -1.31
CA TYR A 90 22.06 26.47 -1.57
C TYR A 90 21.30 26.42 -2.89
N ALA A 91 21.88 25.82 -3.94
CA ALA A 91 21.19 25.63 -5.22
C ALA A 91 19.97 24.70 -5.06
N LEU A 92 20.10 23.60 -4.30
CA LEU A 92 19.01 22.67 -4.01
C LEU A 92 17.93 23.30 -3.13
N VAL A 93 18.33 24.04 -2.09
CA VAL A 93 17.40 24.78 -1.24
C VAL A 93 16.65 25.83 -2.06
N LYS A 94 17.35 26.54 -2.95
CA LYS A 94 16.74 27.50 -3.87
C LYS A 94 15.80 26.83 -4.88
N ALA A 95 16.18 25.70 -5.44
CA ALA A 95 15.31 24.93 -6.34
C ALA A 95 14.05 24.43 -5.62
N ARG A 96 14.15 24.08 -4.32
CA ARG A 96 13.02 23.72 -3.47
C ARG A 96 12.16 24.92 -3.06
N THR A 97 12.75 26.11 -2.86
CA THR A 97 11.99 27.33 -2.54
C THR A 97 11.45 28.04 -3.78
N ILE A 98 11.99 27.76 -4.97
CA ILE A 98 11.31 27.96 -6.26
C ILE A 98 10.28 26.83 -6.44
N VAL A 99 9.55 26.51 -5.37
CA VAL A 99 8.18 26.03 -5.53
C VAL A 99 7.41 27.28 -5.93
N PRO A 100 6.80 27.32 -7.14
CA PRO A 100 5.98 28.45 -7.51
C PRO A 100 4.99 28.66 -6.39
N GLU A 101 4.87 29.90 -5.93
CA GLU A 101 3.92 30.25 -4.90
C GLU A 101 2.53 29.72 -5.25
N ALA A 102 2.19 29.44 -6.51
CA ALA A 102 1.01 28.71 -6.98
C ALA A 102 0.76 27.25 -6.47
N LEU A 103 1.69 26.61 -5.73
CA LEU A 103 1.33 25.48 -4.85
C LEU A 103 0.51 25.95 -3.62
N SER A 104 0.34 27.26 -3.43
CA SER A 104 -0.22 28.00 -2.27
C SER A 104 -1.65 27.67 -1.91
N ASP A 105 -2.63 27.84 -2.79
CA ASP A 105 -4.03 27.75 -2.39
C ASP A 105 -4.76 26.60 -3.09
N SER A 106 -4.35 26.31 -4.32
CA SER A 106 -4.94 25.24 -5.13
C SER A 106 -4.66 23.84 -4.56
N ALA A 107 -3.48 23.61 -3.96
CA ALA A 107 -3.15 22.33 -3.33
C ALA A 107 -3.88 22.16 -2.00
N ARG A 108 -3.98 23.23 -1.19
CA ARG A 108 -4.76 23.24 0.06
C ARG A 108 -6.27 23.05 -0.21
N ALA A 109 -6.80 23.72 -1.23
CA ALA A 109 -8.19 23.56 -1.66
C ALA A 109 -8.47 22.14 -2.15
N ARG A 110 -7.55 21.53 -2.92
CA ARG A 110 -7.67 20.12 -3.33
C ARG A 110 -7.61 19.17 -2.14
N ALA A 111 -6.68 19.36 -1.21
CA ALA A 111 -6.59 18.55 0.01
C ALA A 111 -7.87 18.66 0.87
N ALA A 112 -8.40 19.88 1.03
CA ALA A 112 -9.66 20.11 1.74
C ALA A 112 -10.85 19.43 1.05
N LYS A 113 -10.95 19.55 -0.27
CA LYS A 113 -11.98 18.86 -1.08
C LYS A 113 -11.85 17.34 -0.95
N GLN A 114 -10.65 16.80 -1.07
CA GLN A 114 -10.39 15.37 -0.90
C GLN A 114 -10.77 14.88 0.50
N GLN A 115 -10.47 15.66 1.55
CA GLN A 115 -10.86 15.33 2.91
C GLN A 115 -12.39 15.33 3.09
N GLN A 116 -13.09 16.29 2.47
CA GLN A 116 -14.54 16.36 2.48
C GLN A 116 -15.17 15.18 1.72
N ASP A 117 -14.62 14.84 0.56
CA ASP A 117 -15.07 13.69 -0.23
C ASP A 117 -14.86 12.37 0.54
N LEU A 118 -13.73 12.21 1.23
CA LEU A 118 -13.48 11.06 2.10
C LEU A 118 -14.45 11.00 3.28
N ALA A 119 -14.77 12.14 3.89
CA ALA A 119 -15.75 12.20 4.96
C ALA A 119 -17.15 11.79 4.46
N ARG A 120 -17.57 12.28 3.29
CA ARG A 120 -18.83 11.90 2.65
C ARG A 120 -18.89 10.40 2.37
N VAL A 121 -17.87 9.85 1.70
CA VAL A 121 -17.83 8.42 1.35
C VAL A 121 -17.81 7.53 2.59
N ARG A 122 -17.14 7.95 3.68
CA ARG A 122 -17.18 7.23 4.95
C ARG A 122 -18.58 7.22 5.56
N ALA A 123 -19.27 8.36 5.56
CA ALA A 123 -20.65 8.44 6.05
C ALA A 123 -21.61 7.56 5.23
N GLU A 124 -21.51 7.60 3.90
CA GLU A 124 -22.30 6.75 3.01
C GLU A 124 -22.04 5.26 3.25
N ARG A 125 -20.78 4.87 3.41
CA ARG A 125 -20.41 3.49 3.74
C ARG A 125 -21.00 3.07 5.08
N ASP A 126 -20.95 3.92 6.09
CA ASP A 126 -21.45 3.60 7.43
C ASP A 126 -22.97 3.47 7.43
N ASP A 127 -23.67 4.32 6.68
CA ASP A 127 -25.12 4.22 6.47
C ASP A 127 -25.50 2.93 5.74
N LEU A 128 -24.85 2.63 4.61
CA LEU A 128 -25.07 1.38 3.86
C LEU A 128 -24.80 0.14 4.72
N ARG A 129 -23.77 0.18 5.57
CA ARG A 129 -23.48 -0.90 6.52
C ARG A 129 -24.58 -1.05 7.56
N GLY A 130 -25.12 0.06 8.05
CA GLY A 130 -26.28 0.07 8.96
C GLY A 130 -27.53 -0.53 8.30
N GLN A 131 -27.84 -0.12 7.07
CA GLN A 131 -28.96 -0.66 6.30
C GLN A 131 -28.80 -2.16 6.03
N ALA A 132 -27.60 -2.61 5.63
CA ALA A 132 -27.32 -4.03 5.41
C ALA A 132 -27.51 -4.86 6.68
N GLN A 133 -27.07 -4.34 7.84
CA GLN A 133 -27.29 -5.00 9.13
C GLN A 133 -28.77 -5.05 9.51
N LEU A 134 -29.52 -3.98 9.27
CA LEU A 134 -30.96 -3.96 9.51
C LEU A 134 -31.69 -4.98 8.63
N LEU A 135 -31.39 -5.01 7.33
CA LEU A 135 -31.95 -5.98 6.39
C LEU A 135 -31.61 -7.42 6.81
N ALA A 136 -30.37 -7.70 7.20
CA ALA A 136 -29.98 -9.02 7.70
C ALA A 136 -30.78 -9.43 8.94
N ARG A 137 -31.04 -8.51 9.87
CA ARG A 137 -31.90 -8.78 11.04
C ARG A 137 -33.35 -9.07 10.64
N ILE A 138 -33.91 -8.28 9.72
CA ILE A 138 -35.28 -8.47 9.22
C ILE A 138 -35.40 -9.84 8.55
N VAL A 139 -34.46 -10.19 7.66
CA VAL A 139 -34.42 -11.50 7.01
C VAL A 139 -34.38 -12.63 8.04
N HIS A 140 -33.53 -12.51 9.07
CA HIS A 140 -33.44 -13.53 10.11
C HIS A 140 -34.76 -13.72 10.90
N VAL A 141 -35.45 -12.62 11.24
CA VAL A 141 -36.76 -12.69 11.90
C VAL A 141 -37.78 -13.36 10.98
N LEU A 142 -37.83 -12.97 9.71
CA LEU A 142 -38.74 -13.55 8.73
C LEU A 142 -38.46 -15.03 8.49
N GLU A 143 -37.20 -15.46 8.49
CA GLU A 143 -36.83 -16.88 8.40
C GLU A 143 -37.36 -17.68 9.59
N ILE A 144 -37.23 -17.14 10.82
CA ILE A 144 -37.77 -17.76 12.03
C ILE A 144 -39.30 -17.86 11.95
N GLU A 145 -39.97 -16.77 11.57
CA GLU A 145 -41.42 -16.74 11.44
C GLU A 145 -41.92 -17.70 10.37
N ASN A 146 -41.27 -17.74 9.21
CA ASN A 146 -41.59 -18.66 8.13
C ASN A 146 -41.41 -20.12 8.57
N HIS A 147 -40.34 -20.41 9.31
CA HIS A 147 -40.11 -21.75 9.87
C HIS A 147 -41.23 -22.14 10.85
N ARG A 148 -41.62 -21.23 11.75
CA ARG A 148 -42.74 -21.47 12.68
C ARG A 148 -44.04 -21.74 11.94
N LEU A 149 -44.37 -20.93 10.92
CA LEU A 149 -45.58 -21.10 10.11
C LEU A 149 -45.59 -22.44 9.36
N LYS A 150 -44.44 -22.88 8.84
CA LYS A 150 -44.30 -24.19 8.20
C LYS A 150 -44.57 -25.34 9.18
N VAL A 151 -44.02 -25.25 10.39
CA VAL A 151 -44.26 -26.25 11.43
C VAL A 151 -45.73 -26.29 11.85
N THR A 152 -46.36 -25.13 12.06
CA THR A 152 -47.79 -25.08 12.42
C THR A 152 -48.68 -25.60 11.31
N ASN A 153 -48.40 -25.26 10.04
CA ASN A 153 -49.17 -25.77 8.91
C ASN A 153 -49.04 -27.28 8.78
N ALA A 154 -47.83 -27.85 8.90
CA ALA A 154 -47.62 -29.29 8.86
C ALA A 154 -48.41 -30.02 9.98
N ALA A 155 -48.41 -29.47 11.20
CA ALA A 155 -49.17 -30.02 12.32
C ALA A 155 -50.70 -29.94 12.07
N LEU A 156 -51.19 -28.85 11.49
CA LEU A 156 -52.60 -28.72 11.12
C LEU A 156 -52.99 -29.69 10.00
N GLU A 157 -52.14 -29.87 8.99
CA GLU A 157 -52.33 -30.86 7.93
C GLU A 157 -52.41 -32.28 8.49
N GLU A 158 -51.55 -32.64 9.46
CA GLU A 158 -51.60 -33.93 10.15
C GLU A 158 -52.92 -34.10 10.94
N GLN A 159 -53.37 -33.08 11.66
CA GLN A 159 -54.65 -33.12 12.39
C GLN A 159 -55.85 -33.30 11.45
N LEU A 160 -55.85 -32.63 10.29
CA LEU A 160 -56.89 -32.80 9.27
C LEU A 160 -56.84 -34.19 8.63
N ALA A 161 -55.66 -34.76 8.44
CA ALA A 161 -55.51 -36.14 7.96
C ALA A 161 -56.05 -37.16 8.98
N VAL A 162 -55.81 -36.95 10.28
CA VAL A 162 -56.37 -37.80 11.34
C VAL A 162 -57.89 -37.66 11.39
N GLN A 163 -58.44 -36.44 11.33
CA GLN A 163 -59.89 -36.24 11.33
C GLN A 163 -60.58 -36.84 10.09
N SER A 164 -59.98 -36.71 8.90
CA SER A 164 -60.52 -37.31 7.67
C SER A 164 -60.39 -38.84 7.66
N GLY A 165 -59.30 -39.40 8.21
CA GLY A 165 -59.14 -40.84 8.40
C GLY A 165 -60.13 -41.46 9.39
N VAL A 166 -60.58 -40.70 10.40
CA VAL A 166 -61.63 -41.14 11.34
C VAL A 166 -63.01 -41.18 10.68
N ILE A 167 -63.27 -40.35 9.67
CA ILE A 167 -64.55 -40.32 8.95
C ILE A 167 -64.69 -41.55 8.02
N ASP A 168 -63.59 -42.12 7.53
CA ASP A 168 -63.59 -43.24 6.57
C ASP A 168 -63.86 -44.64 7.18
N LEU A 169 -64.03 -44.73 8.51
CA LEU A 169 -64.37 -45.99 9.20
C LEU A 169 -65.87 -46.33 9.17
N THR A 170 -66.74 -45.42 8.71
CA THR A 170 -68.19 -45.65 8.61
C THR A 170 -68.64 -46.36 7.34
N SER A 171 -67.73 -46.67 6.41
CA SER A 171 -68.03 -47.44 5.18
C SER A 171 -67.92 -48.97 5.35
N ARG A 172 -67.83 -49.51 6.58
CA ARG A 172 -67.97 -50.96 6.82
C ARG A 172 -69.43 -51.39 6.60
N ARG A 173 -69.78 -51.59 5.34
CA ARG A 173 -70.90 -52.42 4.90
C ARG A 173 -70.77 -53.80 5.57
N PRO A 174 -71.72 -54.25 6.40
CA PRO A 174 -71.67 -55.61 6.92
C PRO A 174 -71.93 -56.60 5.77
N PRO A 175 -71.30 -57.79 5.75
CA PRO A 175 -71.65 -58.82 4.78
C PRO A 175 -73.06 -59.35 5.10
N SER A 176 -74.01 -59.13 4.20
CA SER A 176 -75.33 -59.78 4.25
C SER A 176 -75.17 -61.31 4.08
N PRO A 177 -75.80 -62.13 4.91
CA PRO A 177 -75.82 -63.58 4.73
C PRO A 177 -77.02 -63.96 3.86
N GLU A 178 -76.81 -64.26 2.57
CA GLU A 178 -77.85 -64.87 1.74
C GLU A 178 -77.33 -66.10 1.02
N GLY A 179 -77.93 -67.25 1.36
CA GLY A 179 -77.65 -68.54 0.76
C GLY A 179 -78.45 -69.69 1.39
N ARG A 180 -79.72 -69.46 1.71
CA ARG A 180 -80.70 -70.54 1.95
C ARG A 180 -82.00 -70.17 1.24
N THR A 181 -82.20 -70.76 0.06
CA THR A 181 -83.54 -70.99 -0.47
C THR A 181 -83.67 -72.47 -0.77
N ASP A 182 -84.40 -73.12 0.13
CA ASP A 182 -84.97 -74.44 -0.03
C ASP A 182 -86.22 -74.31 -0.94
N ARG A 183 -86.30 -75.23 -1.92
CA ARG A 183 -87.54 -75.90 -2.42
C ARG A 183 -88.58 -75.12 -3.23
N PRO A 184 -89.55 -75.80 -3.91
CA PRO A 184 -90.04 -77.19 -3.79
C PRO A 184 -89.43 -78.24 -4.72
#